data_AF-A0A7G5MZN5-F1
#
_entry.id   AF-A0A7G5MZN5-F1
#
_cell.length_a   1.000
_cell.length_b   1.000
_cell.length_c   1.000
_cell.angle_alpha   90.00
_cell.angle_beta   90.00
_cell.angle_gamma   90.00
#
_symmetry.space_group_name_H-M   'P 1'
#
loop_
_entity.id
_entity.type
_entity.pdbx_description
1 polymer ?
#
loop_
_entity_poly.entity_id
_entity_poly.type
_entity_poly.pdbx_seq_one_letter_code
_entity_poly.pdbx_strand_id
1 'polypeptide(L)'
;MTEHTEECLLELKKRYIQTNRMCGQVLCNKKQNVPTKSNIYDVWEKLLYFSGIEYAKVHKLRKTFATITISEGVAISDVSQVLGHRDTGITLSAYYKATGSGSDAVRKTLNTVYGSKIS
;
A
#
# COMPACT_ATOMS: atom_id res chain seq x y z
N MET A 1 7.98 1.27 11.16
CA MET A 1 7.73 1.11 9.70
C MET A 1 8.36 2.25 8.90
N THR A 2 8.25 3.50 9.36
CA THR A 2 8.98 4.67 8.82
C THR A 2 10.49 4.48 8.91
N GLU A 3 10.99 4.06 10.07
CA GLU A 3 12.43 3.80 10.30
C GLU A 3 13.02 2.83 9.27
N HIS A 4 12.41 1.66 9.07
CA HIS A 4 12.90 0.70 8.08
C HIS A 4 12.82 1.20 6.63
N THR A 5 11.81 2.00 6.30
CA THR A 5 11.69 2.61 4.96
C THR A 5 12.81 3.61 4.74
N GLU A 6 13.10 4.45 5.73
CA GLU A 6 14.19 5.41 5.71
C GLU A 6 15.55 4.70 5.59
N GLU A 7 15.78 3.65 6.37
CA GLU A 7 16.97 2.80 6.26
C GLU A 7 17.18 2.27 4.83
N CYS A 8 16.12 1.74 4.22
CA CYS A 8 16.17 1.23 2.85
C CYS A 8 16.50 2.32 1.82
N LEU A 9 15.93 3.53 1.99
CA LEU A 9 16.20 4.67 1.12
C LEU A 9 17.63 5.21 1.29
N LEU A 10 18.14 5.25 2.51
CA LEU A 10 19.51 5.63 2.81
C LEU A 10 20.51 4.61 2.24
N GLU A 11 20.22 3.32 2.38
CA GLU A 11 21.03 2.25 1.81
C GLU A 11 21.04 2.30 0.27
N LEU A 12 19.89 2.57 -0.35
CA LEU A 12 19.81 2.80 -1.79
C LEU A 12 20.72 3.96 -2.23
N LYS A 13 20.67 5.08 -1.50
CA LYS A 13 21.51 6.26 -1.77
C LYS A 13 23.00 5.92 -1.66
N LYS A 14 23.41 5.15 -0.64
CA LYS A 14 24.80 4.68 -0.47
C LYS A 14 25.27 3.88 -1.69
N ARG A 15 24.44 2.94 -2.17
CA ARG A 15 24.76 2.12 -3.35
C ARG A 15 24.87 2.95 -4.63
N TYR A 16 24.06 4.00 -4.79
CA TYR A 16 24.18 4.90 -5.94
C TYR A 16 25.51 5.65 -5.93
N ILE A 17 25.97 6.13 -4.78
CA ILE A 17 27.27 6.77 -4.63
C ILE A 17 28.41 5.79 -4.96
N GLN A 18 28.37 4.58 -4.40
CA GLN A 18 29.40 3.54 -4.65
C GLN A 18 29.48 3.12 -6.12
N THR A 19 28.36 3.16 -6.85
CA THR A 19 28.30 2.78 -8.27
C THR A 19 28.47 3.97 -9.22
N ASN A 20 28.87 5.14 -8.70
CA ASN A 20 29.02 6.39 -9.44
C ASN A 20 27.76 6.78 -10.25
N ARG A 21 26.58 6.52 -9.69
CA ARG A 21 25.29 6.90 -10.27
C ARG A 21 24.84 8.21 -9.65
N MET A 22 25.04 9.30 -10.36
CA MET A 22 24.69 10.64 -9.91
C MET A 22 23.39 11.06 -10.59
N CYS A 23 22.28 10.92 -9.86
CA CYS A 23 20.99 11.39 -10.33
C CYS A 23 20.34 12.30 -9.30
N GLY A 24 19.62 13.32 -9.77
CA GLY A 24 18.91 14.27 -8.91
C GLY A 24 17.62 13.74 -8.29
N GLN A 25 17.32 12.44 -8.45
CA GLN A 25 16.09 11.81 -7.98
C GLN A 25 16.39 10.59 -7.10
N VAL A 26 15.39 10.15 -6.32
CA VAL A 26 15.53 9.01 -5.40
C VAL A 26 15.71 7.67 -6.14
N LEU A 27 15.07 7.50 -7.31
CA LEU A 27 15.11 6.27 -8.10
C LEU A 27 15.63 6.54 -9.51
N CYS A 28 16.61 5.75 -9.93
CA CYS A 28 17.30 5.96 -11.21
C CYS A 28 17.61 4.64 -11.91
N ASN A 29 17.45 4.63 -13.23
CA ASN A 29 17.78 3.47 -14.05
C ASN A 29 19.31 3.38 -14.27
N LYS A 30 19.77 2.32 -14.96
CA LYS A 30 21.20 2.12 -15.25
C LYS A 30 21.83 3.26 -16.06
N LYS A 31 21.03 4.00 -16.83
CA LYS A 31 21.44 5.17 -17.61
C LYS A 31 21.35 6.48 -16.80
N GLN A 32 21.11 6.40 -15.50
CA GLN A 32 20.96 7.54 -14.57
C GLN A 32 19.74 8.44 -14.87
N ASN A 33 18.80 7.96 -15.68
CA ASN A 33 17.54 8.63 -15.98
C ASN A 33 16.41 8.13 -15.07
N VAL A 34 15.32 8.89 -15.03
CA VAL A 34 14.08 8.49 -14.36
C VAL A 34 13.60 7.15 -14.93
N PRO A 35 13.30 6.14 -14.08
CA PRO A 35 12.73 4.90 -14.54
C PRO A 35 11.41 5.13 -15.28
N THR A 36 11.26 4.51 -16.44
CA THR A 36 9.99 4.50 -17.15
C THR A 36 9.00 3.58 -16.44
N LYS A 37 7.71 3.70 -16.80
CA LYS A 37 6.66 2.79 -16.31
C LYS A 37 7.02 1.31 -16.56
N SER A 38 7.59 0.98 -17.71
CA SER A 38 8.02 -0.40 -18.03
C SER A 38 9.12 -0.87 -17.09
N ASN A 39 10.11 -0.01 -16.80
CA ASN A 39 11.19 -0.38 -15.89
C ASN A 39 10.68 -0.71 -14.48
N ILE A 40 9.64 0.01 -14.02
CA ILE A 40 9.00 -0.28 -12.73
C ILE A 40 8.28 -1.63 -12.76
N TYR A 41 7.59 -1.97 -13.86
CA TYR A 41 6.94 -3.28 -13.99
C TYR A 41 7.94 -4.43 -14.04
N ASP A 42 9.04 -4.28 -14.77
CA ASP A 42 10.08 -5.31 -14.85
C ASP A 42 10.71 -5.60 -13.47
N VAL A 43 10.94 -4.54 -12.67
CA VAL A 43 11.45 -4.67 -11.30
C VAL A 43 10.41 -5.32 -10.39
N TRP A 44 9.14 -4.96 -10.55
CA TRP A 44 8.05 -5.51 -9.75
C TRP A 44 7.84 -7.01 -10.00
N GLU A 45 7.86 -7.45 -11.26
CA GLU A 45 7.75 -8.87 -11.61
C GLU A 45 8.87 -9.70 -10.99
N LYS A 46 10.10 -9.18 -11.04
CA LYS A 46 11.25 -9.79 -10.38
C LYS A 46 11.08 -9.86 -8.87
N LEU A 47 10.60 -8.78 -8.25
CA LEU A 47 10.35 -8.76 -6.81
C LEU A 47 9.33 -9.83 -6.39
N LEU A 48 8.22 -9.97 -7.12
CA LEU A 48 7.23 -11.00 -6.86
C LEU A 48 7.81 -12.41 -7.02
N TYR A 49 8.56 -12.63 -8.11
CA TYR A 49 9.25 -13.91 -8.36
C TYR A 49 10.23 -14.28 -7.24
N PHE A 50 11.11 -13.36 -6.83
CA PHE A 50 12.07 -13.59 -5.74
C PHE A 50 11.40 -13.77 -4.37
N SER A 51 10.19 -13.24 -4.20
CA SER A 51 9.42 -13.38 -2.96
C SER A 51 8.52 -14.61 -2.95
N GLY A 52 8.45 -15.38 -4.06
CA GLY A 52 7.54 -16.53 -4.20
C GLY A 52 6.05 -16.14 -4.24
N ILE A 53 5.73 -14.89 -4.59
CA ILE A 53 4.37 -14.38 -4.63
C ILE A 53 3.85 -14.48 -6.07
N GLU A 54 2.61 -14.96 -6.25
CA GLU A 54 1.94 -14.96 -7.56
C GLU A 54 1.88 -13.55 -8.16
N TYR A 55 1.93 -13.46 -9.49
CA TYR A 55 1.83 -12.18 -10.16
C TYR A 55 0.58 -11.39 -9.74
N ALA A 56 0.82 -10.21 -9.17
CA ALA A 56 -0.21 -9.23 -8.86
C ALA A 56 0.16 -7.90 -9.52
N LYS A 57 -0.82 -7.11 -9.96
CA LYS A 57 -0.55 -5.78 -10.52
C LYS A 57 0.03 -4.85 -9.45
N VAL A 58 1.01 -3.99 -9.79
CA VAL A 58 1.65 -3.03 -8.85
C VAL A 58 0.65 -2.24 -7.99
N HIS A 59 -0.48 -1.82 -8.55
CA HIS A 59 -1.48 -1.05 -7.80
C HIS A 59 -2.17 -1.85 -6.68
N LYS A 60 -2.02 -3.19 -6.66
CA LYS A 60 -2.46 -4.03 -5.54
C LYS A 60 -1.68 -3.72 -4.28
N LEU A 61 -0.39 -3.35 -4.37
CA LEU A 61 0.39 -2.90 -3.23
C LEU A 61 -0.26 -1.70 -2.53
N ARG A 62 -0.70 -0.70 -3.30
CA ARG A 62 -1.45 0.46 -2.78
C ARG A 62 -2.77 0.04 -2.11
N LYS A 63 -3.47 -0.96 -2.67
CA LYS A 63 -4.69 -1.49 -2.06
C LYS A 63 -4.40 -2.22 -0.75
N THR A 64 -3.36 -3.06 -0.70
CA THR A 64 -2.94 -3.75 0.51
C THR A 64 -2.58 -2.76 1.62
N PHE A 65 -1.83 -1.70 1.31
CA PHE A 65 -1.56 -0.62 2.25
C PHE A 65 -2.87 0.00 2.78
N ALA A 66 -3.77 0.42 1.90
CA ALA A 66 -5.05 1.01 2.31
C ALA A 66 -5.87 0.06 3.20
N THR A 67 -6.00 -1.21 2.81
CA THR A 67 -6.76 -2.22 3.56
C THR A 67 -6.17 -2.43 4.95
N ILE A 68 -4.84 -2.59 5.07
CA ILE A 68 -4.17 -2.79 6.36
C ILE A 68 -4.36 -1.56 7.25
N THR A 69 -4.09 -0.35 6.72
CA THR A 69 -4.19 0.87 7.54
C THR A 69 -5.61 1.13 8.03
N ILE A 70 -6.62 0.84 7.21
CA ILE A 70 -8.04 0.95 7.63
C ILE A 70 -8.42 -0.16 8.61
N SER A 71 -7.92 -1.40 8.44
CA SER A 71 -8.22 -2.48 9.39
C SER A 71 -7.62 -2.23 10.77
N GLU A 72 -6.51 -1.50 10.85
CA GLU A 72 -5.91 -1.02 12.11
C GLU A 72 -6.69 0.16 12.73
N GLY A 73 -7.80 0.60 12.12
CA GLY A 73 -8.70 1.61 12.67
C GLY A 73 -8.41 3.06 12.27
N VAL A 74 -7.48 3.29 11.33
CA VAL A 74 -7.22 4.65 10.82
C VAL A 74 -8.40 5.12 9.96
N ALA A 75 -8.80 6.38 10.14
CA ALA A 75 -9.91 6.97 9.41
C ALA A 75 -9.67 6.95 7.89
N ILE A 76 -10.71 6.61 7.12
CA ILE A 76 -10.63 6.53 5.66
C ILE A 76 -10.25 7.87 5.03
N SER A 77 -10.66 8.99 5.62
CA SER A 77 -10.27 10.34 5.20
C SER A 77 -8.75 10.53 5.20
N ASP A 78 -8.11 10.07 6.27
CA ASP A 78 -6.68 10.28 6.53
C ASP A 78 -5.86 9.38 5.62
N VAL A 79 -6.29 8.11 5.48
CA VAL A 79 -5.70 7.18 4.50
C VAL A 79 -5.86 7.72 3.07
N SER A 80 -7.01 8.29 2.74
CA SER A 80 -7.25 8.90 1.43
C SER A 80 -6.34 10.09 1.16
N GLN A 81 -6.10 10.93 2.17
CA GLN A 81 -5.17 12.06 2.09
C GLN A 81 -3.73 11.59 1.87
N VAL A 82 -3.27 10.58 2.62
CA VAL A 82 -1.92 9.99 2.46
C VAL A 82 -1.74 9.37 1.07
N LEU A 83 -2.79 8.77 0.51
CA LEU A 83 -2.77 8.20 -0.84
C LEU A 83 -2.88 9.23 -1.96
N GLY A 84 -3.21 10.49 -1.64
CA GLY A 84 -3.43 11.57 -2.59
C GLY A 84 -4.68 11.37 -3.45
N HIS A 85 -5.68 10.63 -2.96
CA HIS A 85 -6.95 10.48 -3.67
C HIS A 85 -7.81 11.72 -3.47
N ARG A 86 -8.21 12.35 -4.58
CA ARG A 86 -9.16 13.49 -4.58
C ARG A 86 -10.54 13.09 -4.05
N ASP A 87 -10.91 11.83 -4.24
CA ASP A 87 -12.19 11.26 -3.81
C ASP A 87 -11.94 10.08 -2.87
N THR A 88 -12.48 10.19 -1.65
CA THR A 88 -12.43 9.15 -0.62
C THR A 88 -13.16 7.88 -1.03
N GLY A 89 -14.08 7.96 -1.99
CA GLY A 89 -14.80 6.83 -2.58
C GLY A 89 -13.89 5.78 -3.23
N ILE A 90 -12.73 6.19 -3.78
CA ILE A 90 -11.75 5.26 -4.36
C ILE A 90 -11.14 4.37 -3.26
N THR A 91 -10.78 4.97 -2.13
CA THR A 91 -10.24 4.28 -0.95
C THR A 91 -11.30 3.38 -0.32
N LEU A 92 -12.53 3.89 -0.20
CA LEU A 92 -13.68 3.18 0.38
C LEU A 92 -14.08 1.94 -0.44
N SER A 93 -14.16 2.07 -1.76
CA SER A 93 -14.47 0.96 -2.68
C SER A 93 -13.42 -0.16 -2.61
N ALA A 94 -12.13 0.21 -2.48
CA ALA A 94 -11.05 -0.77 -2.31
C ALA A 94 -11.16 -1.52 -0.97
N TYR A 95 -11.55 -0.83 0.11
CA TYR A 95 -11.75 -1.44 1.43
C TYR A 95 -12.97 -2.36 1.49
N TYR A 96 -14.16 -1.90 1.05
CA TYR A 96 -15.38 -2.72 1.08
C TYR A 96 -15.22 -4.03 0.31
N LYS A 97 -14.52 -3.99 -0.83
CA LYS A 97 -14.22 -5.20 -1.61
C LYS A 97 -13.31 -6.18 -0.87
N ALA A 98 -12.46 -5.69 0.04
CA ALA A 98 -11.53 -6.52 0.81
C ALA A 98 -12.18 -7.11 2.07
N THR A 99 -13.10 -6.39 2.71
CA THR A 99 -13.69 -6.85 3.98
C THR A 99 -14.92 -7.72 3.81
N GLY A 100 -15.72 -7.58 2.75
CA GLY A 100 -16.81 -8.52 2.38
C GLY A 100 -17.89 -8.84 3.44
N SER A 101 -17.78 -8.31 4.66
CA SER A 101 -18.42 -8.82 5.88
C SER A 101 -19.03 -7.71 6.74
N GLY A 102 -19.13 -6.48 6.21
CA GLY A 102 -19.73 -5.35 6.93
C GLY A 102 -21.12 -5.69 7.45
N SER A 103 -21.92 -6.42 6.67
CA SER A 103 -23.27 -6.84 7.06
C SER A 103 -23.30 -7.81 8.25
N ASP A 104 -22.37 -8.77 8.31
CA ASP A 104 -22.34 -9.77 9.40
C ASP A 104 -21.76 -9.21 10.69
N ALA A 105 -20.72 -8.37 10.59
CA ALA A 105 -20.18 -7.64 11.73
C ALA A 105 -21.23 -6.69 12.32
N VAL A 106 -21.96 -5.95 11.46
CA VAL A 106 -23.06 -5.08 11.89
C VAL A 106 -24.18 -5.91 12.54
N ARG A 107 -24.59 -7.04 11.95
CA ARG A 107 -25.60 -7.93 12.57
C ARG A 107 -25.15 -8.44 13.93
N LYS A 108 -23.89 -8.84 14.09
CA LYS A 108 -23.34 -9.36 15.36
C LYS A 108 -23.30 -8.27 16.44
N THR A 109 -22.86 -7.06 16.10
CA THR A 109 -22.85 -5.92 17.02
C THR A 109 -24.27 -5.49 17.39
N LEU A 110 -25.20 -5.43 16.43
CA LEU A 110 -26.60 -5.10 16.69
C LEU A 110 -27.25 -6.13 17.63
N ASN A 111 -27.03 -7.43 17.41
CA ASN A 111 -27.52 -8.47 18.32
C ASN A 111 -26.90 -8.36 19.72
N THR A 112 -25.63 -7.96 19.83
CA THR A 112 -24.98 -7.78 21.14
C THR A 112 -25.55 -6.57 21.88
N VAL A 113 -25.73 -5.45 21.19
CA VAL A 113 -26.19 -4.17 21.80
C VAL A 113 -27.69 -4.17 22.08
N TYR A 114 -28.50 -4.69 21.15
CA TYR A 114 -29.96 -4.66 21.24
C TYR A 114 -30.56 -5.98 21.72
N GLY A 115 -29.91 -7.13 21.48
CA GLY A 115 -30.38 -8.43 21.98
C GLY A 115 -30.30 -8.55 23.51
N SER A 116 -29.37 -7.84 24.16
CA SER A 116 -29.29 -7.78 25.62
C SER A 116 -30.35 -6.87 26.28
N LYS A 117 -31.08 -6.07 25.50
CA LYS A 117 -32.11 -5.14 26.01
C LYS A 117 -33.55 -5.65 25.85
N ILE A 118 -33.74 -6.84 25.27
CA ILE A 118 -35.06 -7.45 25.02
C ILE A 118 -35.20 -8.81 25.76
N SER A 119 -34.44 -9.00 26.84
CA SER A 119 -34.61 -10.12 27.78
C SER A 119 -34.94 -9.61 29.17
#